data_AF-A0A2H3CBI6-F1
#
_entry.id   AF-A0A2H3CBI6-F1
#
_cell.length_a   1.000
_cell.length_b   1.000
_cell.length_c   1.000
_cell.angle_alpha   90.00
_cell.angle_beta   90.00
_cell.angle_gamma   90.00
#
_symmetry.space_group_name_H-M   'P 1'
#
loop_
_entity.id
_entity.type
_entity.pdbx_description
1 polymer ?
#
loop_
_entity_poly.entity_id
_entity_poly.type
_entity_poly.pdbx_seq_one_letter_code
_entity_poly.pdbx_strand_id
1 'polypeptide(L)' 'MSSSCQGLLAALKDCLMHSDCVVKQGKLPSECLKEHPDELPEACQSLRKATFECKRGMLDMRKRFRGN' A
#
# COMPACT_ATOMS: atom_id res chain seq x y z
N MET A 1 -17.45 -6.44 5.42
CA MET A 1 -17.15 -7.87 5.15
C MET A 1 -15.66 -8.00 4.86
N SER A 2 -14.90 -8.34 5.91
CA SER A 2 -13.48 -8.73 6.00
C SER A 2 -12.57 -8.58 4.77
N SER A 3 -12.28 -7.35 4.41
CA SER A 3 -11.20 -6.98 3.48
C SER A 3 -10.13 -6.27 4.30
N SER A 4 -9.42 -6.99 5.17
CA SER A 4 -8.57 -6.43 6.23
C SER A 4 -7.54 -5.39 5.79
N CYS A 5 -7.27 -5.25 4.48
CA CYS A 5 -6.36 -4.26 3.91
C CYS A 5 -7.04 -3.16 3.05
N GLN A 6 -8.38 -3.14 2.91
CA GLN A 6 -9.07 -2.15 2.06
C GLN A 6 -8.89 -0.72 2.59
N GLY A 7 -8.94 -0.50 3.90
CA GLY A 7 -8.67 0.81 4.49
C GLY A 7 -7.25 1.31 4.19
N LEU A 8 -6.26 0.42 4.32
CA LEU A 8 -4.87 0.73 3.98
C LEU A 8 -4.69 0.99 2.48
N LEU A 9 -5.40 0.25 1.62
CA LEU A 9 -5.40 0.46 0.17
C LEU A 9 -6.04 1.79 -0.22
N ALA A 10 -7.15 2.16 0.42
CA ALA A 10 -7.81 3.45 0.20
C ALA A 10 -6.90 4.61 0.63
N ALA A 11 -6.33 4.53 1.83
CA ALA A 11 -5.37 5.52 2.31
C ALA A 11 -4.12 5.63 1.42
N LEU A 12 -3.58 4.50 0.94
CA LEU A 12 -2.46 4.50 0.00
C LEU A 12 -2.84 5.18 -1.32
N LYS A 13 -4.03 4.90 -1.85
CA LYS A 13 -4.54 5.52 -3.09
C LYS A 13 -4.69 7.03 -2.90
N ASP A 14 -5.30 7.47 -1.81
CA ASP A 14 -5.44 8.90 -1.50
C ASP A 14 -4.08 9.58 -1.36
N CYS A 15 -3.12 8.93 -0.72
CA CYS A 15 -1.76 9.44 -0.61
C CYS A 15 -1.10 9.60 -2.00
N LEU A 16 -1.29 8.63 -2.90
CA LEU A 16 -0.76 8.70 -4.27
C LEU A 16 -1.44 9.78 -5.11
N MET A 17 -2.73 10.03 -4.92
CA MET A 17 -3.43 11.11 -5.65
C MET A 17 -2.90 12.50 -5.30
N HIS A 18 -2.33 12.67 -4.10
CA HIS A 18 -1.68 13.91 -3.67
C HIS A 18 -0.16 13.90 -3.87
N SER A 19 0.43 12.80 -4.34
CA SER A 19 1.88 12.71 -4.47
C SER A 19 2.35 13.38 -5.76
N ASP A 20 3.59 13.86 -5.71
CA ASP A 20 4.26 14.52 -6.82
C ASP A 20 4.33 13.64 -8.08
N CYS A 21 4.46 12.33 -7.93
CA CYS A 21 4.54 11.45 -9.10
C CYS A 21 3.22 11.41 -9.90
N VAL A 22 2.06 11.46 -9.26
CA VAL A 22 0.77 11.49 -9.97
C VAL A 22 0.43 12.92 -10.39
N VAL A 23 0.65 13.91 -9.52
CA VAL A 23 0.28 15.30 -9.76
C VAL A 23 1.24 16.00 -10.73
N LYS A 24 2.56 15.83 -10.57
CA LYS A 24 3.57 16.48 -11.42
C LYS A 24 3.87 15.68 -12.67
N GLN A 25 4.02 14.35 -12.58
CA GLN A 25 4.39 13.53 -13.74
C GLN A 25 3.18 12.98 -14.50
N GLY A 26 1.97 13.01 -13.94
CA GLY A 26 0.76 12.48 -14.60
C GLY A 26 0.78 10.95 -14.77
N LYS A 27 1.63 10.25 -14.03
CA LYS A 27 1.80 8.79 -14.13
C LYS A 27 0.73 8.03 -13.36
N LEU A 28 0.53 6.77 -13.71
CA LEU A 28 -0.37 5.91 -12.95
C LEU A 28 0.17 5.69 -11.52
N PRO A 29 -0.71 5.68 -10.49
CA PRO A 29 -0.30 5.41 -9.10
C PRO A 29 0.49 4.11 -8.94
N SER A 30 0.18 3.09 -9.76
CA SER A 30 0.90 1.81 -9.76
C SER A 30 2.32 1.90 -10.33
N GLU A 31 2.55 2.80 -11.29
CA GLU A 31 3.85 3.06 -11.89
C GLU A 31 4.72 3.86 -10.93
N CYS A 32 4.15 4.90 -10.31
CA CYS A 32 4.80 5.66 -9.24
C CYS A 32 5.28 4.77 -8.09
N LEU A 33 4.47 3.77 -7.71
CA LEU A 33 4.85 2.84 -6.66
C LEU A 33 6.01 1.91 -7.07
N LYS A 34 6.14 1.57 -8.35
CA LYS A 34 7.14 0.63 -8.84
C LYS A 34 8.46 1.32 -9.19
N GLU A 35 8.38 2.43 -9.91
CA GLU A 35 9.54 3.08 -10.51
C GLU A 35 10.06 4.27 -9.70
N HIS A 36 9.20 4.97 -8.97
CA HIS A 36 9.55 6.20 -8.25
C HIS A 36 9.20 6.11 -6.75
N PRO A 37 9.66 5.07 -6.03
CA PRO A 37 9.39 4.94 -4.60
C PRO A 37 10.02 6.06 -3.77
N ASP A 38 11.15 6.60 -4.25
CA ASP A 38 11.93 7.62 -3.55
C ASP A 38 11.32 9.02 -3.68
N GLU A 39 10.55 9.28 -4.75
CA GLU A 39 9.80 10.54 -4.93
C GLU A 39 8.50 10.57 -4.11
N LEU A 40 8.10 9.44 -3.53
CA LEU A 40 6.90 9.38 -2.71
C LEU A 40 7.19 9.92 -1.31
N PRO A 41 6.26 10.71 -0.74
CA PRO A 41 6.39 11.19 0.63
C PRO A 41 6.40 10.02 1.62
N GLU A 42 7.09 10.21 2.75
CA GLU A 42 7.28 9.18 3.78
C GLU A 42 5.97 8.53 4.25
N ALA A 43 4.88 9.32 4.29
CA ALA A 43 3.53 8.83 4.59
C ALA A 43 3.06 7.74 3.59
N CYS A 44 3.28 7.94 2.29
CA CYS A 44 2.92 6.96 1.26
C CYS A 44 3.80 5.71 1.36
N GLN A 45 5.09 5.87 1.69
CA GLN A 45 6.01 4.74 1.87
C GLN A 45 5.60 3.88 3.08
N SER A 46 5.19 4.51 4.17
CA SER A 46 4.66 3.84 5.36
C SER A 46 3.37 3.08 5.05
N LEU A 47 2.42 3.71 4.35
CA LEU A 47 1.18 3.07 3.90
C LEU A 47 1.44 1.88 2.95
N ARG A 48 2.45 1.98 2.08
CA ARG A 48 2.88 0.89 1.21
C ARG A 48 3.40 -0.31 2.00
N LYS A 49 4.25 -0.07 3.01
CA LYS A 49 4.73 -1.13 3.91
C LYS A 49 3.56 -1.77 4.66
N ALA A 50 2.67 -0.98 5.24
CA ALA A 50 1.50 -1.48 5.95
C ALA A 50 0.55 -2.30 5.05
N THR A 51 0.28 -1.84 3.82
CA THR A 51 -0.52 -2.62 2.85
C THR A 51 0.19 -3.92 2.44
N PHE A 52 1.50 -3.89 2.26
CA PHE A 52 2.28 -5.09 1.94
C PHE A 52 2.26 -6.10 3.09
N GLU A 53 2.48 -5.66 4.33
CA GLU A 53 2.39 -6.48 5.53
C GLU A 53 0.99 -7.06 5.73
N CYS A 54 -0.05 -6.26 5.51
CA CYS A 54 -1.42 -6.72 5.60
C CYS A 54 -1.73 -7.80 4.55
N LYS A 55 -1.36 -7.57 3.27
CA LYS A 55 -1.53 -8.58 2.21
C LYS A 55 -0.69 -9.83 2.47
N ARG A 56 0.54 -9.65 2.97
CA ARG A 56 1.43 -10.74 3.34
C ARG A 56 0.84 -11.56 4.49
N GLY A 57 0.27 -10.93 5.52
CA GLY A 57 -0.42 -11.62 6.61
C GLY A 57 -1.71 -12.33 6.17
N MET A 58 -2.38 -11.83 5.12
CA MET A 58 -3.51 -12.53 4.49
C MET A 58 -3.08 -13.75 3.68
N LEU A 59 -1.94 -13.71 2.99
CA LEU A 59 -1.43 -14.83 2.19
C LEU A 59 -0.70 -15.86 3.07
N ASP A 60 0.01 -15.39 4.08
CA ASP A 60 0.83 -16.20 4.97
C ASP A 60 0.00 -16.75 6.12
N MET A 61 -0.76 -17.79 5.82
CA MET A 61 -1.55 -18.55 6.79
C MET A 61 -0.69 -19.26 7.84
N ARG A 62 0.64 -19.21 7.77
CA ARG A 62 1.55 -19.95 8.66
C ARG A 62 1.61 -19.40 10.08
N LYS A 63 1.08 -18.19 10.33
CA LYS A 63 0.80 -17.69 11.70
C LYS A 63 -0.60 -17.99 12.21
N ARG A 64 -1.44 -18.69 11.43
CA ARG A 64 -2.62 -19.36 11.98
C ARG A 64 -2.11 -20.56 12.76
N PHE A 65 -1.70 -20.34 14.00
CA PHE A 65 -1.77 -21.43 14.96
C PHE A 65 -3.19 -21.97 14.89
N ARG A 66 -3.36 -23.15 14.28
CA ARG A 66 -4.53 -23.99 14.44
C ARG A 66 -4.49 -24.50 15.88
N GLY A 67 -4.83 -23.62 16.81
CA GLY A 67 -5.15 -24.00 18.18
C GLY A 67 -6.62 -24.36 18.21
N ASN A 68 -6.90 -25.65 18.27
CA ASN A 68 -8.11 -26.16 18.92
C ASN A 68 -7.72 -26.58 20.33
#